data_AF-A0A1E7IA50-F1
#
_entry.id   AF-A0A1E7IA50-F1
#
_cell.length_a   1.000
_cell.length_b   1.000
_cell.length_c   1.000
_cell.angle_alpha   90.00
_cell.angle_beta   90.00
_cell.angle_gamma   90.00
#
_symmetry.space_group_name_H-M   'P 1'
#
loop_
_entity.id
_entity.type
_entity.pdbx_description
1 polymer ?
#
loop_
_entity_poly.entity_id
_entity_poly.type
_entity_poly.pdbx_seq_one_letter_code
_entity_poly.pdbx_strand_id
1 'polypeptide(L)'
;MADGHLLLADSFSGTTTNPYSQSDSVCFACHACVDSLQTGGGITNNNYSATFGGATAQSASIMAAFNKTSYHNLYDLQRYITGAGGTKSFTSFPTGSNPCSGCHNVHIAKANKRSPGDPTLTAISKPSDHDNLFGDDSPGERMSDTIYNSKYQPPRYVGSSNLEPDGLSTDRATQAAKTPDYNEFCTDCHNSTNTIYSTTLGRNLRTIDWDNEKHGKGNADSYITVDGPFTPASGSLGYVLACTDCHEPHGSPNAFLIRKEVNGGVVGGSITSFSDIDWHHLCDRCHQDDKELYSSCQEDHYYLAHHSATYGGDLPYSLGQCKNCHTGDKGSSSCTSSFDKIVCTNCHFHGSWVNDPANPLDKTPNYAPTTRTTF
;
A
#
# COMPACT_ATOMS: atom_id res chain seq x y z
N MET A 1 -7.71 26.39 -26.88
CA MET A 1 -8.23 25.63 -25.74
C MET A 1 -7.25 25.87 -24.63
N ALA A 2 -7.69 26.46 -23.52
CA ALA A 2 -6.80 26.66 -22.36
C ALA A 2 -6.58 25.28 -21.74
N ASP A 3 -5.35 24.77 -21.78
CA ASP A 3 -5.02 23.48 -21.17
C ASP A 3 -5.35 23.54 -19.67
N GLY A 4 -6.30 22.71 -19.23
CA GLY A 4 -6.75 22.62 -17.83
C GLY A 4 -5.66 22.17 -16.85
N HIS A 5 -4.47 21.83 -17.35
CA HIS A 5 -3.36 21.28 -16.57
C HIS A 5 -2.34 22.33 -16.06
N LEU A 6 -2.50 23.62 -16.37
CA LEU A 6 -1.47 24.65 -16.14
C LEU A 6 -1.53 25.38 -14.78
N LEU A 7 -2.32 24.91 -13.82
CA LEU A 7 -2.61 25.65 -12.58
C LEU A 7 -1.39 26.10 -11.76
N LEU A 8 -0.34 25.29 -11.75
CA LEU A 8 0.86 25.51 -10.93
C LEU A 8 2.12 25.25 -11.78
N ALA A 9 2.09 25.63 -13.05
CA ALA A 9 3.22 25.45 -13.95
C ALA A 9 4.48 26.14 -13.39
N ASP A 10 5.63 25.48 -13.56
CA ASP A 10 6.97 25.94 -13.16
C ASP A 10 7.11 26.24 -11.65
N SER A 11 6.32 25.55 -10.82
CA SER A 11 6.28 25.76 -9.36
C SER A 11 6.99 24.66 -8.54
N PHE A 12 7.66 23.72 -9.20
CA PHE A 12 8.52 22.73 -8.57
C PHE A 12 9.98 23.04 -8.87
N SER A 13 10.83 23.04 -7.84
CA SER A 13 12.25 23.44 -7.96
C SER A 13 13.12 22.46 -8.74
N GLY A 14 12.63 21.24 -8.97
CA GLY A 14 13.43 20.15 -9.54
C GLY A 14 14.25 19.38 -8.51
N THR A 15 14.07 19.64 -7.21
CA THR A 15 14.75 18.91 -6.12
C THR A 15 14.53 17.40 -6.26
N THR A 16 15.62 16.64 -6.41
CA THR A 16 15.58 15.23 -6.85
C THR A 16 15.28 14.23 -5.73
N THR A 17 15.49 14.61 -4.48
CA THR A 17 15.23 13.80 -3.28
C THR A 17 14.90 14.72 -2.11
N ASN A 18 14.24 14.19 -1.08
CA ASN A 18 14.12 14.90 0.20
C ASN A 18 15.51 15.16 0.84
N PRO A 19 15.64 16.11 1.79
CA PRO A 19 14.57 16.91 2.39
C PRO A 19 14.05 17.99 1.43
N TYR A 20 12.72 18.10 1.34
CA TYR A 20 12.02 19.19 0.70
C TYR A 20 11.79 20.36 1.66
N SER A 21 11.73 21.55 1.09
CA SER A 21 11.50 22.85 1.72
C SER A 21 10.30 23.55 1.09
N GLN A 22 9.83 24.63 1.70
CA GLN A 22 8.70 25.40 1.16
C GLN A 22 8.95 25.99 -0.23
N SER A 23 10.21 26.25 -0.60
CA SER A 23 10.57 26.72 -1.94
C SER A 23 10.57 25.63 -3.01
N ASP A 24 10.50 24.35 -2.62
CA ASP A 24 10.56 23.25 -3.59
C ASP A 24 9.23 23.00 -4.28
N SER A 25 8.10 23.33 -3.65
CA SER A 25 6.77 23.20 -4.24
C SER A 25 5.85 24.28 -3.68
N VAL A 26 5.11 24.98 -4.54
CA VAL A 26 4.09 25.95 -4.10
C VAL A 26 3.05 25.33 -3.16
N CYS A 27 2.76 24.04 -3.26
CA CYS A 27 1.88 23.34 -2.34
C CYS A 27 2.43 23.39 -0.89
N PHE A 28 3.75 23.35 -0.71
CA PHE A 28 4.38 23.39 0.61
C PHE A 28 4.29 24.76 1.28
N ALA A 29 4.10 25.85 0.52
CA ALA A 29 3.81 27.16 1.11
C ALA A 29 2.55 27.12 1.99
N CYS A 30 1.57 26.30 1.64
CA CYS A 30 0.30 26.12 2.36
C CYS A 30 0.29 24.88 3.26
N HIS A 31 1.07 23.85 2.91
CA HIS A 31 1.07 22.54 3.57
C HIS A 31 2.36 22.24 4.35
N ALA A 32 2.95 23.27 4.97
CA ALA A 32 4.08 23.17 5.91
C ALA A 32 3.66 23.26 7.39
N CYS A 33 2.37 23.44 7.69
CA CYS A 33 1.81 23.63 9.05
C CYS A 33 2.24 24.96 9.69
N VAL A 34 2.87 24.98 10.87
CA VAL A 34 3.09 26.21 11.64
C VAL A 34 4.03 27.20 10.96
N ASP A 35 4.93 26.72 10.09
CA ASP A 35 5.89 27.55 9.37
C ASP A 35 5.41 27.96 7.97
N SER A 36 4.16 27.64 7.61
CA SER A 36 3.62 27.97 6.29
C SER A 36 3.64 29.47 6.00
N LEU A 37 3.94 29.82 4.76
CA LEU A 37 3.93 31.20 4.26
C LEU A 37 2.53 31.86 4.25
N GLN A 38 1.45 31.11 4.50
CA GLN A 38 0.09 31.64 4.57
C GLN A 38 -0.20 32.39 5.87
N THR A 39 -0.76 33.59 5.75
CA THR A 39 -1.25 34.41 6.87
C THR A 39 -2.39 33.69 7.59
N GLY A 40 -2.22 33.46 8.91
CA GLY A 40 -3.17 32.67 9.73
C GLY A 40 -2.69 31.23 10.03
N GLY A 41 -1.52 30.85 9.52
CA GLY A 41 -0.92 29.52 9.68
C GLY A 41 -1.20 28.59 8.49
N GLY A 42 -0.51 27.45 8.45
CA GLY A 42 -0.67 26.46 7.39
C GLY A 42 -1.80 25.47 7.62
N ILE A 43 -2.09 24.69 6.57
CA ILE A 43 -3.09 23.64 6.61
C ILE A 43 -2.48 22.41 7.30
N THR A 44 -3.01 22.04 8.47
CA THR A 44 -2.66 20.78 9.14
C THR A 44 -3.19 19.59 8.34
N ASN A 45 -2.32 18.78 7.76
CA ASN A 45 -2.72 17.56 7.08
C ASN A 45 -1.95 16.40 7.68
N ASN A 46 -2.66 15.63 8.51
CA ASN A 46 -2.08 14.42 9.07
C ASN A 46 -1.92 13.35 7.98
N ASN A 47 -1.08 12.36 8.25
CA ASN A 47 -0.98 11.17 7.42
C ASN A 47 -2.32 10.40 7.38
N TYR A 48 -2.48 9.48 6.43
CA TYR A 48 -3.73 8.79 6.18
C TYR A 48 -4.17 8.02 7.42
N SER A 49 -3.28 7.23 8.04
CA SER A 49 -3.63 6.41 9.20
C SER A 49 -4.19 7.24 10.36
N ALA A 50 -3.75 8.48 10.53
CA ALA A 50 -4.26 9.36 11.57
C ALA A 50 -5.59 10.02 11.18
N THR A 51 -5.80 10.30 9.90
CA THR A 51 -7.02 10.96 9.42
C THR A 51 -8.19 9.98 9.31
N PHE A 52 -7.93 8.75 8.86
CA PHE A 52 -8.95 7.74 8.52
C PHE A 52 -8.81 6.43 9.32
N GLY A 53 -7.66 6.19 9.96
CA GLY A 53 -7.43 4.99 10.76
C GLY A 53 -7.52 5.19 12.27
N GLY A 54 -7.59 6.45 12.75
CA GLY A 54 -7.57 6.77 14.19
C GLY A 54 -6.20 6.70 14.84
N ALA A 55 -5.14 6.53 14.04
CA ALA A 55 -3.78 6.51 14.54
C ALA A 55 -3.34 7.87 15.10
N THR A 56 -2.24 7.85 15.85
CA THR A 56 -1.56 9.10 16.22
C THR A 56 -0.86 9.69 14.99
N ALA A 57 -1.03 10.99 14.76
CA ALA A 57 -0.39 11.68 13.65
C ALA A 57 1.13 11.55 13.68
N GLN A 58 1.71 11.07 12.59
CA GLN A 58 3.16 10.92 12.40
C GLN A 58 3.77 12.13 11.70
N SER A 59 2.96 12.86 10.96
CA SER A 59 3.27 14.15 10.34
C SER A 59 2.08 15.06 10.51
N ALA A 60 2.31 16.33 10.83
CA ALA A 60 1.24 17.34 10.94
C ALA A 60 1.00 18.09 9.62
N SER A 61 1.80 17.82 8.58
CA SER A 61 1.76 18.51 7.29
C SER A 61 2.17 17.59 6.14
N ILE A 62 1.75 17.94 4.93
CA ILE A 62 2.14 17.19 3.72
C ILE A 62 3.64 17.29 3.47
N MET A 63 4.25 18.47 3.67
CA MET A 63 5.70 18.62 3.55
C MET A 63 6.45 17.73 4.55
N ALA A 64 5.96 17.63 5.79
CA ALA A 64 6.55 16.75 6.79
C ALA A 64 6.37 15.25 6.45
N ALA A 65 5.29 14.88 5.76
CA ALA A 65 5.08 13.52 5.27
C ALA A 65 6.09 13.17 4.15
N PHE A 66 6.29 14.05 3.16
CA PHE A 66 7.29 13.85 2.10
C PHE A 66 8.74 13.88 2.61
N ASN A 67 8.98 14.38 3.82
CA ASN A 67 10.27 14.37 4.49
C ASN A 67 10.46 13.17 5.44
N LYS A 68 9.66 12.11 5.29
CA LYS A 68 9.84 10.85 6.01
C LYS A 68 10.86 9.92 5.33
N THR A 69 11.19 8.82 6.01
CA THR A 69 12.13 7.79 5.55
C THR A 69 11.76 7.24 4.18
N SER A 70 10.49 6.89 3.99
CA SER A 70 9.93 6.55 2.69
C SER A 70 8.85 7.55 2.31
N TYR A 71 8.78 7.85 1.02
CA TYR A 71 7.89 8.85 0.46
C TYR A 71 7.75 8.60 -1.05
N HIS A 72 6.65 9.09 -1.64
CA HIS A 72 6.60 9.22 -3.09
C HIS A 72 7.53 10.34 -3.51
N ASN A 73 8.60 10.03 -4.24
CA ASN A 73 9.56 11.03 -4.67
C ASN A 73 8.92 11.99 -5.68
N LEU A 74 8.84 13.28 -5.32
CA LEU A 74 8.19 14.31 -6.13
C LEU A 74 8.89 14.55 -7.47
N TYR A 75 10.20 14.36 -7.56
CA TYR A 75 10.93 14.48 -8.82
C TYR A 75 10.60 13.33 -9.76
N ASP A 76 10.58 12.10 -9.24
CA ASP A 76 10.18 10.93 -10.02
C ASP A 76 8.72 11.06 -10.50
N LEU A 77 7.82 11.50 -9.62
CA LEU A 77 6.41 11.78 -9.95
C LEU A 77 6.27 12.82 -11.05
N GLN A 78 6.97 13.96 -10.94
CA GLN A 78 6.91 15.02 -11.97
C GLN A 78 7.35 14.46 -13.33
N ARG A 79 8.47 13.75 -13.36
CA ARG A 79 8.99 13.16 -14.60
C ARG A 79 8.01 12.16 -15.19
N TYR A 80 7.37 11.37 -14.35
CA TYR A 80 6.40 10.38 -14.76
C TYR A 80 5.17 11.02 -15.41
N ILE A 81 4.48 11.93 -14.70
CA ILE A 81 3.23 12.54 -15.19
C ILE A 81 3.46 13.39 -16.46
N THR A 82 4.61 14.04 -16.57
CA THR A 82 4.97 14.86 -17.74
C THR A 82 5.52 14.03 -18.92
N GLY A 83 5.88 12.76 -18.68
CA GLY A 83 6.46 11.89 -19.70
C GLY A 83 7.95 12.09 -19.95
N ALA A 84 8.64 12.83 -19.07
CA ALA A 84 10.10 12.92 -19.07
C ALA A 84 10.78 11.63 -18.53
N GLY A 85 10.03 10.67 -18.01
CA GLY A 85 10.53 9.35 -17.63
C GLY A 85 9.41 8.31 -17.49
N GLY A 86 9.77 7.04 -17.70
CA GLY A 86 8.86 5.92 -17.54
C GLY A 86 7.84 5.73 -18.67
N THR A 87 6.91 4.78 -18.47
CA THR A 87 5.76 4.53 -19.34
C THR A 87 4.47 4.72 -18.57
N LYS A 88 3.47 5.35 -19.20
CA LYS A 88 2.18 5.64 -18.58
C LYS A 88 1.02 5.35 -19.51
N SER A 89 -0.13 5.08 -18.89
CA SER A 89 -1.42 4.77 -19.53
C SER A 89 -2.24 6.01 -19.89
N PHE A 90 -1.85 7.20 -19.41
CA PHE A 90 -2.59 8.45 -19.58
C PHE A 90 -1.79 9.52 -20.34
N THR A 91 -2.49 10.55 -20.79
CA THR A 91 -1.91 11.69 -21.53
C THR A 91 -0.92 12.46 -20.66
N SER A 92 0.20 12.88 -21.24
CA SER A 92 1.18 13.71 -20.52
C SER A 92 0.59 15.01 -20.03
N PHE A 93 0.87 15.31 -18.76
CA PHE A 93 0.72 16.65 -18.22
C PHE A 93 1.77 17.58 -18.87
N PRO A 94 1.52 18.89 -18.99
CA PRO A 94 2.51 19.85 -19.47
C PRO A 94 3.82 19.77 -18.68
N THR A 95 4.96 19.99 -19.33
CA THR A 95 6.30 19.83 -18.72
C THR A 95 6.50 20.64 -17.44
N GLY A 96 5.87 21.81 -17.32
CA GLY A 96 5.95 22.65 -16.12
C GLY A 96 5.10 22.18 -14.93
N SER A 97 4.30 21.12 -15.07
CA SER A 97 3.33 20.72 -14.04
C SER A 97 3.99 20.41 -12.69
N ASN A 98 3.32 20.79 -11.61
CA ASN A 98 3.72 20.43 -10.27
C ASN A 98 3.43 18.93 -10.02
N PRO A 99 4.33 18.17 -9.37
CA PRO A 99 4.10 16.75 -9.10
C PRO A 99 2.84 16.46 -8.26
N CYS A 100 2.46 17.37 -7.35
CA CYS A 100 1.23 17.22 -6.57
C CYS A 100 -0.02 17.28 -7.45
N SER A 101 0.05 17.94 -8.62
CA SER A 101 -1.04 17.99 -9.59
C SER A 101 -1.26 16.65 -10.30
N GLY A 102 -0.35 15.67 -10.19
CA GLY A 102 -0.65 14.32 -10.70
C GLY A 102 -1.81 13.66 -9.96
N CYS A 103 -1.97 13.96 -8.67
CA CYS A 103 -2.91 13.29 -7.76
C CYS A 103 -4.07 14.19 -7.32
N HIS A 104 -3.93 15.51 -7.48
CA HIS A 104 -4.87 16.50 -6.98
C HIS A 104 -5.08 17.63 -7.99
N ASN A 105 -6.32 17.78 -8.44
CA ASN A 105 -6.74 18.99 -9.13
C ASN A 105 -7.18 20.02 -8.08
N VAL A 106 -6.31 20.99 -7.81
CA VAL A 106 -6.53 21.94 -6.70
C VAL A 106 -7.69 22.92 -6.94
N HIS A 107 -8.30 22.97 -8.13
CA HIS A 107 -9.52 23.73 -8.36
C HIS A 107 -10.78 23.06 -7.81
N ILE A 108 -10.77 21.72 -7.75
CA ILE A 108 -11.95 20.94 -7.40
C ILE A 108 -11.74 20.13 -6.11
N ALA A 109 -10.49 19.90 -5.70
CA ALA A 109 -10.15 19.17 -4.49
C ALA A 109 -10.87 19.75 -3.25
N LYS A 110 -11.50 18.86 -2.49
CA LYS A 110 -12.24 19.21 -1.27
C LYS A 110 -11.48 18.74 -0.03
N ALA A 111 -11.93 19.22 1.14
CA ALA A 111 -11.26 18.98 2.41
C ALA A 111 -11.78 17.72 3.13
N ASN A 112 -11.53 16.53 2.56
CA ASN A 112 -11.98 15.22 3.09
C ASN A 112 -11.71 15.03 4.58
N LYS A 113 -10.55 15.49 5.09
CA LYS A 113 -10.19 15.40 6.52
C LYS A 113 -11.22 16.02 7.48
N ARG A 114 -12.05 16.95 7.00
CA ARG A 114 -13.09 17.60 7.82
C ARG A 114 -14.26 16.67 8.10
N SER A 115 -14.42 15.62 7.30
CA SER A 115 -15.42 14.56 7.48
C SER A 115 -14.87 13.24 6.91
N PRO A 116 -14.04 12.49 7.67
CA PRO A 116 -13.34 11.29 7.21
C PRO A 116 -14.23 10.15 6.65
N GLY A 117 -15.54 10.19 6.89
CA GLY A 117 -16.52 9.26 6.35
C GLY A 117 -17.41 9.81 5.23
N ASP A 118 -17.11 11.01 4.72
CA ASP A 118 -17.86 11.64 3.63
C ASP A 118 -17.05 11.61 2.31
N PRO A 119 -17.30 10.62 1.44
CA PRO A 119 -16.61 10.50 0.15
C PRO A 119 -16.86 11.69 -0.78
N THR A 120 -17.96 12.45 -0.60
CA THR A 120 -18.27 13.60 -1.46
C THR A 120 -17.30 14.78 -1.27
N LEU A 121 -16.47 14.71 -0.22
CA LEU A 121 -15.43 15.68 0.10
C LEU A 121 -14.02 15.21 -0.31
N THR A 122 -13.92 14.19 -1.16
CA THR A 122 -12.64 13.67 -1.66
C THR A 122 -11.70 14.76 -2.18
N ALA A 123 -10.40 14.53 -1.99
CA ALA A 123 -9.34 15.47 -2.39
C ALA A 123 -8.60 15.03 -3.65
N ILE A 124 -8.91 13.85 -4.19
CA ILE A 124 -8.14 13.22 -5.26
C ILE A 124 -8.84 13.37 -6.61
N SER A 125 -8.03 13.36 -7.66
CA SER A 125 -8.41 13.32 -9.07
C SER A 125 -7.42 12.39 -9.75
N LYS A 126 -7.87 11.44 -10.56
CA LYS A 126 -6.96 10.51 -11.24
C LYS A 126 -6.10 11.26 -12.27
N PRO A 127 -4.82 10.91 -12.45
CA PRO A 127 -4.04 11.42 -13.57
C PRO A 127 -4.71 11.22 -14.93
N SER A 128 -5.37 10.08 -15.15
CA SER A 128 -6.10 9.76 -16.39
C SER A 128 -7.43 10.50 -16.54
N ASP A 129 -7.97 11.05 -15.46
CA ASP A 129 -9.24 11.77 -15.44
C ASP A 129 -9.15 13.01 -14.53
N HIS A 130 -8.22 13.89 -14.89
CA HIS A 130 -7.76 14.94 -13.96
C HIS A 130 -8.76 16.08 -13.75
N ASP A 131 -9.74 16.23 -14.65
CA ASP A 131 -10.73 17.29 -14.59
C ASP A 131 -11.93 16.94 -13.69
N ASN A 132 -11.97 15.72 -13.15
CA ASN A 132 -13.03 15.23 -12.28
C ASN A 132 -12.47 14.89 -10.88
N LEU A 133 -13.32 15.05 -9.87
CA LEU A 133 -13.05 14.46 -8.57
C LEU A 133 -13.18 12.94 -8.69
N PHE A 134 -12.40 12.23 -7.88
CA PHE A 134 -12.45 10.78 -7.84
C PHE A 134 -12.74 10.29 -6.43
N GLY A 135 -13.68 9.36 -6.32
CA GLY A 135 -14.14 8.76 -5.07
C GLY A 135 -15.40 9.40 -4.50
N ASP A 136 -15.93 10.46 -5.11
CA ASP A 136 -17.20 11.05 -4.70
C ASP A 136 -18.41 10.36 -5.31
N ASP A 137 -18.27 9.71 -6.46
CA ASP A 137 -19.36 8.99 -7.10
C ASP A 137 -19.62 7.60 -6.49
N SER A 138 -20.88 7.16 -6.53
CA SER A 138 -21.33 5.90 -5.91
C SER A 138 -22.09 5.01 -6.89
N PRO A 139 -21.86 3.69 -6.91
CA PRO A 139 -20.77 2.98 -6.23
C PRO A 139 -19.44 3.01 -7.01
N GLY A 140 -19.47 3.54 -8.24
CA GLY A 140 -18.43 3.46 -9.28
C GLY A 140 -16.99 3.74 -8.87
N GLU A 141 -16.79 4.64 -7.91
CA GLU A 141 -15.47 5.11 -7.51
C GLU A 141 -15.17 4.81 -6.03
N ARG A 142 -15.92 3.88 -5.45
CA ARG A 142 -15.82 3.50 -4.04
C ARG A 142 -15.44 2.04 -3.92
N MET A 143 -14.83 1.68 -2.80
CA MET A 143 -14.52 0.28 -2.50
C MET A 143 -15.78 -0.61 -2.37
N SER A 144 -16.98 -0.02 -2.33
CA SER A 144 -18.26 -0.72 -2.45
C SER A 144 -18.63 -1.12 -3.88
N ASP A 145 -17.82 -0.80 -4.89
CA ASP A 145 -18.15 -1.11 -6.28
C ASP A 145 -18.38 -2.62 -6.51
N THR A 146 -19.31 -2.91 -7.42
CA THR A 146 -19.65 -4.24 -7.89
C THR A 146 -18.45 -5.02 -8.47
N ILE A 147 -17.42 -4.37 -8.99
CA ILE A 147 -16.19 -5.02 -9.46
C ILE A 147 -15.48 -5.81 -8.34
N TYR A 148 -15.70 -5.41 -7.08
CA TYR A 148 -15.18 -6.12 -5.91
C TYR A 148 -16.09 -7.22 -5.40
N ASN A 149 -17.30 -7.38 -5.94
CA ASN A 149 -18.27 -8.40 -5.54
C ASN A 149 -18.47 -8.49 -4.01
N SER A 150 -18.54 -7.34 -3.33
CA SER A 150 -18.62 -7.23 -1.87
C SER A 150 -17.44 -7.86 -1.10
N LYS A 151 -16.29 -8.05 -1.74
CA LYS A 151 -15.09 -8.63 -1.12
C LYS A 151 -14.24 -7.61 -0.37
N TYR A 152 -14.38 -6.30 -0.60
CA TYR A 152 -13.61 -5.34 0.18
C TYR A 152 -13.88 -5.49 1.68
N GLN A 153 -12.81 -5.66 2.46
CA GLN A 153 -12.86 -5.78 3.90
C GLN A 153 -11.92 -4.74 4.51
N PRO A 154 -12.45 -3.59 4.96
CA PRO A 154 -11.62 -2.58 5.61
C PRO A 154 -11.00 -3.14 6.90
N PRO A 155 -9.78 -2.69 7.26
CA PRO A 155 -9.16 -3.00 8.54
C PRO A 155 -9.91 -2.34 9.70
N ARG A 156 -9.62 -2.78 10.93
CA ARG A 156 -10.11 -2.10 12.13
C ARG A 156 -9.51 -0.70 12.27
N TYR A 157 -10.35 0.21 12.75
CA TYR A 157 -9.95 1.50 13.27
C TYR A 157 -9.17 1.32 14.59
N VAL A 158 -8.13 2.12 14.80
CA VAL A 158 -7.21 2.00 15.94
C VAL A 158 -7.96 2.04 17.27
N GLY A 159 -7.70 1.04 18.12
CA GLY A 159 -8.32 0.93 19.44
C GLY A 159 -9.82 0.61 19.44
N SER A 160 -10.38 0.17 18.30
CA SER A 160 -11.80 -0.11 18.13
C SER A 160 -12.06 -1.46 17.45
N SER A 161 -13.26 -2.00 17.66
CA SER A 161 -13.80 -3.10 16.85
C SER A 161 -14.46 -2.61 15.55
N ASN A 162 -14.71 -1.29 15.43
CA ASN A 162 -15.24 -0.68 14.23
C ASN A 162 -14.15 -0.61 13.15
N LEU A 163 -14.60 -0.45 11.91
CA LEU A 163 -13.77 -0.48 10.71
C LEU A 163 -13.40 0.93 10.25
N GLU A 164 -12.26 1.07 9.57
CA GLU A 164 -11.88 2.27 8.80
C GLU A 164 -12.95 2.61 7.74
N PRO A 165 -13.13 3.87 7.32
CA PRO A 165 -12.25 5.03 7.52
C PRO A 165 -12.66 5.99 8.65
N ASP A 166 -13.75 5.74 9.37
CA ASP A 166 -14.23 6.69 10.40
C ASP A 166 -14.43 6.06 11.78
N GLY A 167 -14.30 4.74 11.89
CA GLY A 167 -14.47 4.03 13.16
C GLY A 167 -15.90 4.08 13.68
N LEU A 168 -16.91 4.33 12.84
CA LEU A 168 -18.32 4.45 13.25
C LEU A 168 -19.17 3.19 13.03
N SER A 169 -18.69 2.20 12.29
CA SER A 169 -19.44 0.97 11.99
C SER A 169 -18.55 -0.26 11.96
N THR A 170 -19.09 -1.41 12.37
CA THR A 170 -18.50 -2.74 12.15
C THR A 170 -18.92 -3.35 10.81
N ASP A 171 -19.89 -2.74 10.11
CA ASP A 171 -20.40 -3.26 8.84
C ASP A 171 -19.48 -2.88 7.68
N ARG A 172 -18.93 -3.89 7.00
CA ARG A 172 -17.99 -3.70 5.89
C ARG A 172 -18.62 -2.95 4.72
N ALA A 173 -19.89 -3.19 4.41
CA ALA A 173 -20.53 -2.58 3.24
C ALA A 173 -20.72 -1.07 3.44
N THR A 174 -21.13 -0.69 4.66
CA THR A 174 -21.22 0.71 5.08
C THR A 174 -19.90 1.43 4.94
N GLN A 175 -18.79 0.82 5.38
CA GLN A 175 -17.48 1.47 5.28
C GLN A 175 -16.91 1.45 3.86
N ALA A 176 -17.11 0.36 3.12
CA ALA A 176 -16.76 0.29 1.71
C ALA A 176 -17.39 1.45 0.91
N ALA A 177 -18.63 1.83 1.25
CA ALA A 177 -19.33 2.94 0.62
C ALA A 177 -18.83 4.33 1.04
N LYS A 178 -17.91 4.43 2.01
CA LYS A 178 -17.27 5.69 2.43
C LYS A 178 -15.83 5.80 1.96
N THR A 179 -15.20 4.69 1.59
CA THR A 179 -13.81 4.64 1.16
C THR A 179 -13.74 4.80 -0.37
N PRO A 180 -13.08 5.85 -0.89
CA PRO A 180 -12.72 5.94 -2.29
C PRO A 180 -12.01 4.67 -2.78
N ASP A 181 -12.16 4.33 -4.05
CA ASP A 181 -11.43 3.23 -4.66
C ASP A 181 -9.95 3.58 -4.84
N TYR A 182 -9.21 3.51 -3.74
CA TYR A 182 -7.78 3.77 -3.74
C TYR A 182 -7.01 2.78 -4.62
N ASN A 183 -7.57 1.62 -4.98
CA ASN A 183 -6.91 0.69 -5.88
C ASN A 183 -6.95 1.20 -7.31
N GLU A 184 -8.12 1.61 -7.81
CA GLU A 184 -8.22 2.22 -9.13
C GLU A 184 -7.38 3.51 -9.21
N PHE A 185 -7.40 4.33 -8.16
CA PHE A 185 -6.57 5.53 -8.09
C PHE A 185 -5.06 5.21 -8.16
N CYS A 186 -4.57 4.27 -7.34
CA CYS A 186 -3.15 3.91 -7.31
C CYS A 186 -2.70 3.20 -8.59
N THR A 187 -3.55 2.33 -9.15
CA THR A 187 -3.23 1.53 -10.35
C THR A 187 -3.27 2.31 -11.66
N ASP A 188 -3.79 3.55 -11.63
CA ASP A 188 -3.61 4.50 -12.73
C ASP A 188 -2.13 4.75 -13.03
N CYS A 189 -1.27 4.67 -12.00
CA CYS A 189 0.19 4.69 -12.13
C CYS A 189 0.82 3.30 -11.92
N HIS A 190 0.46 2.60 -10.85
CA HIS A 190 1.04 1.32 -10.43
C HIS A 190 0.29 0.12 -11.02
N ASN A 191 0.59 -0.25 -12.25
CA ASN A 191 -0.03 -1.41 -12.91
C ASN A 191 1.00 -2.35 -13.53
N SER A 192 0.50 -3.35 -14.26
CA SER A 192 1.27 -4.44 -14.84
C SER A 192 2.15 -4.02 -16.01
N THR A 193 1.97 -2.80 -16.53
CA THR A 193 2.60 -2.34 -17.79
C THR A 193 3.46 -1.09 -17.61
N ASN A 194 3.14 -0.25 -16.63
CA ASN A 194 3.84 0.99 -16.37
C ASN A 194 5.22 0.73 -15.76
N THR A 195 6.26 1.26 -16.40
CA THR A 195 7.62 1.24 -15.90
C THR A 195 7.91 2.58 -15.25
N ILE A 196 8.20 2.56 -13.95
CA ILE A 196 8.49 3.77 -13.15
C ILE A 196 9.88 3.61 -12.55
N TYR A 197 10.80 4.52 -12.88
CA TYR A 197 12.11 4.55 -12.24
C TYR A 197 12.05 5.33 -10.92
N SER A 198 12.59 4.75 -9.85
CA SER A 198 12.75 5.44 -8.57
C SER A 198 14.19 5.87 -8.38
N THR A 199 14.42 7.18 -8.32
CA THR A 199 15.72 7.77 -8.00
C THR A 199 16.14 7.38 -6.58
N THR A 200 15.19 7.33 -5.63
CA THR A 200 15.45 6.96 -4.23
C THR A 200 15.90 5.50 -4.10
N LEU A 201 15.37 4.58 -4.92
CA LEU A 201 15.73 3.16 -4.87
C LEU A 201 16.82 2.77 -5.88
N GLY A 202 17.18 3.66 -6.81
CA GLY A 202 18.15 3.42 -7.88
C GLY A 202 17.73 2.35 -8.89
N ARG A 203 16.42 2.04 -9.00
CA ARG A 203 15.88 0.97 -9.84
C ARG A 203 14.45 1.26 -10.28
N ASN A 204 13.96 0.47 -11.25
CA ASN A 204 12.53 0.45 -11.55
C ASN A 204 11.74 -0.12 -10.36
N LEU A 205 10.56 0.47 -10.13
CA LEU A 205 9.56 -0.07 -9.23
C LEU A 205 9.05 -1.41 -9.79
N ARG A 206 8.58 -2.27 -8.88
CA ARG A 206 7.89 -3.50 -9.29
C ARG A 206 6.53 -3.12 -9.86
N THR A 207 6.14 -3.78 -10.93
CA THR A 207 4.79 -3.69 -11.46
C THR A 207 3.81 -4.42 -10.55
N ILE A 208 2.54 -4.04 -10.63
CA ILE A 208 1.45 -4.63 -9.83
C ILE A 208 0.38 -5.12 -10.79
N ASP A 209 -0.02 -6.38 -10.68
CA ASP A 209 -1.13 -6.92 -11.47
C ASP A 209 -2.37 -7.10 -10.61
N TRP A 210 -3.02 -5.98 -10.27
CA TRP A 210 -4.07 -5.94 -9.26
C TRP A 210 -5.21 -6.95 -9.45
N ASP A 211 -5.50 -7.33 -10.69
CA ASP A 211 -6.53 -8.32 -11.00
C ASP A 211 -6.15 -9.75 -10.57
N ASN A 212 -4.86 -10.03 -10.42
CA ASN A 212 -4.32 -11.32 -9.99
C ASN A 212 -3.76 -11.30 -8.57
N GLU A 213 -3.62 -10.13 -7.97
CA GLU A 213 -2.98 -9.98 -6.66
C GLU A 213 -3.85 -10.54 -5.52
N LYS A 214 -3.29 -11.37 -4.63
CA LYS A 214 -3.96 -12.03 -3.47
C LYS A 214 -4.52 -11.05 -2.44
N HIS A 215 -3.90 -9.87 -2.30
CA HIS A 215 -4.49 -8.76 -1.54
C HIS A 215 -5.32 -7.80 -2.41
N GLY A 216 -5.30 -8.03 -3.74
CA GLY A 216 -6.17 -7.41 -4.72
C GLY A 216 -7.36 -8.29 -5.09
N LYS A 217 -7.62 -8.49 -6.38
CA LYS A 217 -8.79 -9.29 -6.84
C LYS A 217 -8.48 -10.78 -6.99
N GLY A 218 -7.23 -11.19 -6.88
CA GLY A 218 -6.81 -12.59 -6.79
C GLY A 218 -7.37 -13.25 -5.53
N ASN A 219 -7.65 -14.55 -5.60
CA ASN A 219 -8.04 -15.33 -4.42
C ASN A 219 -6.81 -16.08 -3.86
N ALA A 220 -6.86 -16.44 -2.58
CA ALA A 220 -6.01 -17.48 -2.04
C ALA A 220 -6.26 -18.76 -2.82
N ASP A 221 -5.19 -19.53 -3.01
CA ASP A 221 -5.33 -20.85 -3.59
C ASP A 221 -5.89 -21.86 -2.59
N SER A 222 -5.86 -21.53 -1.29
CA SER A 222 -6.30 -22.43 -0.21
C SER A 222 -6.64 -21.70 1.09
N TYR A 223 -6.76 -22.47 2.18
CA TYR A 223 -7.00 -21.95 3.53
C TYR A 223 -5.86 -21.07 4.04
N ILE A 224 -6.23 -19.99 4.73
CA ILE A 224 -5.33 -19.07 5.40
C ILE A 224 -5.83 -18.76 6.82
N THR A 225 -4.90 -18.43 7.71
CA THR A 225 -5.18 -18.02 9.09
C THR A 225 -5.03 -16.52 9.23
N VAL A 226 -6.10 -15.86 9.67
CA VAL A 226 -6.18 -14.41 9.78
C VAL A 226 -6.97 -13.98 11.01
N ASP A 227 -6.61 -12.81 11.51
CA ASP A 227 -7.30 -12.11 12.58
C ASP A 227 -8.49 -11.30 12.07
N GLY A 228 -9.45 -11.07 12.97
CA GLY A 228 -10.58 -10.19 12.70
C GLY A 228 -10.12 -8.79 12.26
N PRO A 229 -10.87 -8.11 11.37
CA PRO A 229 -12.23 -8.42 10.93
C PRO A 229 -12.31 -9.39 9.75
N PHE A 230 -11.16 -9.90 9.30
CA PHE A 230 -11.09 -10.94 8.29
C PHE A 230 -11.53 -12.26 8.91
N THR A 231 -12.39 -13.01 8.23
CA THR A 231 -12.75 -14.36 8.66
C THR A 231 -11.91 -15.36 7.89
N PRO A 232 -11.33 -16.38 8.54
CA PRO A 232 -10.63 -17.45 7.83
C PRO A 232 -11.56 -18.02 6.77
N ALA A 233 -11.17 -17.87 5.51
CA ALA A 233 -11.95 -18.39 4.40
C ALA A 233 -11.41 -19.77 4.03
N SER A 234 -12.26 -20.78 4.11
CA SER A 234 -11.96 -22.12 3.61
C SER A 234 -11.76 -22.05 2.10
N GLY A 235 -10.50 -22.06 1.62
CA GLY A 235 -10.16 -22.27 0.21
C GLY A 235 -10.34 -21.11 -0.77
N SER A 236 -10.54 -19.87 -0.31
CA SER A 236 -10.49 -18.67 -1.17
C SER A 236 -10.26 -17.42 -0.32
N LEU A 237 -9.20 -16.62 -0.54
CA LEU A 237 -9.17 -15.24 -0.01
C LEU A 237 -10.37 -14.52 -0.63
N GLY A 238 -11.44 -14.42 0.13
CA GLY A 238 -12.67 -13.73 -0.26
C GLY A 238 -12.60 -12.23 0.02
N TYR A 239 -11.38 -11.67 0.18
CA TYR A 239 -11.18 -10.29 0.58
C TYR A 239 -10.31 -9.52 -0.38
N VAL A 240 -10.72 -8.29 -0.63
CA VAL A 240 -9.93 -7.26 -1.32
C VAL A 240 -9.50 -6.26 -0.25
N LEU A 241 -8.25 -5.81 -0.31
CA LEU A 241 -7.77 -4.68 0.47
C LEU A 241 -7.70 -3.43 -0.41
N ALA A 242 -7.72 -2.24 0.19
CA ALA A 242 -7.34 -1.01 -0.49
C ALA A 242 -5.83 -0.83 -0.37
N CYS A 243 -5.18 -0.27 -1.39
CA CYS A 243 -3.75 0.07 -1.37
C CYS A 243 -3.40 0.87 -0.12
N THR A 244 -4.30 1.78 0.28
CA THR A 244 -4.10 2.57 1.47
C THR A 244 -4.10 1.72 2.72
N ASP A 245 -4.83 0.61 2.85
CA ASP A 245 -4.95 -0.17 4.11
C ASP A 245 -3.58 -0.55 4.72
N CYS A 246 -2.56 -0.70 3.87
CA CYS A 246 -1.17 -0.93 4.28
C CYS A 246 -0.24 0.26 4.03
N HIS A 247 -0.54 1.15 3.07
CA HIS A 247 0.36 2.21 2.63
C HIS A 247 -0.11 3.63 2.97
N GLU A 248 0.83 4.49 3.35
CA GLU A 248 0.68 5.93 3.41
C GLU A 248 0.86 6.55 2.02
N PRO A 249 -0.06 7.40 1.54
CA PRO A 249 0.02 7.94 0.18
C PRO A 249 1.10 9.02 -0.01
N HIS A 250 1.61 9.63 1.08
CA HIS A 250 2.61 10.70 0.98
C HIS A 250 3.98 10.27 1.49
N GLY A 251 4.03 9.73 2.72
CA GLY A 251 5.27 9.25 3.32
C GLY A 251 5.07 8.57 4.66
N SER A 252 6.02 7.71 5.01
CA SER A 252 6.01 6.89 6.22
C SER A 252 7.42 6.77 6.84
N PRO A 253 7.53 6.65 8.18
CA PRO A 253 8.78 6.27 8.83
C PRO A 253 9.27 4.87 8.45
N ASN A 254 8.37 3.98 8.03
CA ASN A 254 8.70 2.64 7.54
C ASN A 254 9.00 2.67 6.04
N ALA A 255 9.81 1.74 5.55
CA ALA A 255 10.11 1.55 4.14
C ALA A 255 8.84 1.21 3.35
N PHE A 256 8.88 1.46 2.03
CA PHE A 256 7.78 1.18 1.09
C PHE A 256 6.44 1.79 1.52
N LEU A 257 6.48 2.95 2.16
CA LEU A 257 5.30 3.70 2.59
C LEU A 257 4.42 2.94 3.60
N ILE A 258 4.90 1.86 4.22
CA ILE A 258 4.06 1.03 5.10
C ILE A 258 3.57 1.84 6.30
N ARG A 259 2.28 1.79 6.63
CA ARG A 259 1.74 2.45 7.83
C ARG A 259 2.41 1.93 9.10
N LYS A 260 2.42 2.73 10.17
CA LYS A 260 2.84 2.25 11.51
C LYS A 260 1.68 1.64 12.29
N GLU A 261 0.46 1.82 11.80
CA GLU A 261 -0.75 1.26 12.38
C GLU A 261 -1.57 0.59 11.27
N VAL A 262 -1.85 -0.69 11.44
CA VAL A 262 -2.63 -1.52 10.51
C VAL A 262 -3.56 -2.41 11.32
N ASN A 263 -4.80 -2.55 10.85
CA ASN A 263 -5.83 -3.38 11.45
C ASN A 263 -6.00 -3.15 12.96
N GLY A 264 -6.21 -1.89 13.34
CA GLY A 264 -6.56 -1.50 14.71
C GLY A 264 -5.39 -1.43 15.70
N GLY A 265 -4.16 -1.78 15.28
CA GLY A 265 -2.99 -1.88 16.15
C GLY A 265 -1.70 -1.34 15.52
N VAL A 266 -0.70 -1.12 16.37
CA VAL A 266 0.63 -0.65 15.97
C VAL A 266 1.41 -1.83 15.36
N VAL A 267 2.08 -1.59 14.23
CA VAL A 267 3.07 -2.50 13.63
C VAL A 267 4.22 -2.68 14.63
N GLY A 268 4.52 -3.93 15.00
CA GLY A 268 5.36 -4.28 16.17
C GLY A 268 6.80 -3.78 16.16
N GLY A 269 7.30 -3.28 15.03
CA GLY A 269 8.63 -2.73 14.88
C GLY A 269 8.76 -1.80 13.67
N SER A 270 10.01 -1.43 13.35
CA SER A 270 10.32 -0.58 12.21
C SER A 270 10.63 -1.44 11.00
N ILE A 271 9.97 -1.17 9.87
CA ILE A 271 10.30 -1.81 8.60
C ILE A 271 11.30 -0.92 7.89
N THR A 272 12.57 -1.31 7.86
CA THR A 272 13.64 -0.42 7.36
C THR A 272 14.04 -0.70 5.92
N SER A 273 13.78 -1.91 5.44
CA SER A 273 14.09 -2.34 4.09
C SER A 273 13.25 -3.56 3.72
N PHE A 274 13.50 -4.13 2.55
CA PHE A 274 12.91 -5.42 2.16
C PHE A 274 13.80 -6.52 2.75
N SER A 275 13.67 -6.76 4.05
CA SER A 275 14.57 -7.58 4.88
C SER A 275 13.87 -8.68 5.65
N ASP A 276 14.72 -9.59 6.12
CA ASP A 276 14.31 -10.87 6.66
C ASP A 276 13.69 -10.86 8.07
N ILE A 277 13.82 -9.73 8.79
CA ILE A 277 13.46 -9.65 10.20
C ILE A 277 12.37 -8.62 10.51
N ASP A 278 12.04 -7.73 9.58
CA ASP A 278 11.16 -6.59 9.90
C ASP A 278 9.74 -6.75 9.33
N TRP A 279 9.58 -7.44 8.19
CA TRP A 279 8.30 -7.45 7.46
C TRP A 279 7.19 -8.23 8.14
N HIS A 280 7.54 -9.20 8.99
CA HIS A 280 6.57 -9.95 9.77
C HIS A 280 5.70 -9.04 10.64
N HIS A 281 6.27 -7.94 11.17
CA HIS A 281 5.54 -6.95 11.96
C HIS A 281 4.31 -6.38 11.26
N LEU A 282 4.31 -6.27 9.93
CA LEU A 282 3.15 -5.88 9.15
C LEU A 282 2.17 -7.05 9.00
N CYS A 283 2.69 -8.22 8.62
CA CYS A 283 1.91 -9.42 8.36
C CYS A 283 1.11 -9.85 9.60
N ASP A 284 1.73 -9.82 10.78
CA ASP A 284 1.13 -10.08 12.11
C ASP A 284 -0.02 -9.13 12.47
N ARG A 285 -0.26 -8.09 11.66
CA ARG A 285 -1.44 -7.26 11.86
C ARG A 285 -2.73 -7.91 11.39
N CYS A 286 -2.63 -8.87 10.47
CA CYS A 286 -3.78 -9.54 9.88
C CYS A 286 -3.64 -11.06 9.84
N HIS A 287 -2.42 -11.60 9.78
CA HIS A 287 -2.16 -13.03 9.76
C HIS A 287 -1.78 -13.53 11.13
N GLN A 288 -2.19 -14.76 11.44
CA GLN A 288 -1.85 -15.42 12.70
C GLN A 288 -0.50 -16.11 12.58
N ASP A 289 0.35 -15.89 13.57
CA ASP A 289 1.59 -16.59 13.81
C ASP A 289 1.35 -17.98 14.42
N ASP A 290 2.43 -18.75 14.61
CA ASP A 290 2.32 -20.11 15.13
C ASP A 290 1.83 -20.17 16.58
N LYS A 291 2.16 -19.18 17.41
CA LYS A 291 1.80 -19.20 18.83
C LYS A 291 0.33 -18.85 19.03
N GLU A 292 -0.20 -17.98 18.20
CA GLU A 292 -1.62 -17.63 18.11
C GLU A 292 -2.45 -18.84 17.67
N LEU A 293 -1.92 -19.63 16.72
CA LEU A 293 -2.53 -20.89 16.28
C LEU A 293 -2.39 -22.01 17.30
N TYR A 294 -1.25 -22.10 17.97
CA TYR A 294 -0.97 -23.15 18.93
C TYR A 294 0.00 -22.69 20.02
N SER A 295 -0.52 -22.53 21.25
CA SER A 295 0.19 -21.91 22.39
C SER A 295 1.56 -22.49 22.77
N SER A 296 1.90 -23.72 22.35
CA SER A 296 3.23 -24.30 22.60
C SER A 296 4.30 -23.92 21.57
N CYS A 297 3.91 -23.27 20.47
CA CYS A 297 4.82 -22.83 19.41
C CYS A 297 5.53 -21.51 19.78
N GLN A 298 6.53 -21.14 18.97
CA GLN A 298 7.28 -19.88 19.12
C GLN A 298 6.56 -18.72 18.42
N GLU A 299 6.74 -17.50 18.94
CA GLU A 299 6.27 -16.28 18.27
C GLU A 299 7.03 -16.05 16.96
N ASP A 300 6.33 -15.44 16.00
CA ASP A 300 6.88 -14.97 14.72
C ASP A 300 7.57 -16.07 13.90
N HIS A 301 7.17 -17.34 14.06
CA HIS A 301 7.87 -18.48 13.44
C HIS A 301 7.22 -18.97 12.14
N TYR A 302 5.90 -18.78 11.97
CA TYR A 302 5.10 -19.12 10.79
C TYR A 302 5.35 -20.51 10.18
N TYR A 303 5.88 -21.44 10.95
CA TYR A 303 6.09 -22.81 10.52
C TYR A 303 4.77 -23.46 10.14
N LEU A 304 3.70 -23.22 10.90
CA LEU A 304 2.39 -23.80 10.63
C LEU A 304 1.77 -23.20 9.36
N ALA A 305 1.83 -21.88 9.21
CA ALA A 305 1.39 -21.22 7.98
C ALA A 305 2.21 -21.69 6.75
N HIS A 306 3.48 -22.01 6.93
CA HIS A 306 4.37 -22.43 5.85
C HIS A 306 4.40 -23.95 5.59
N HIS A 307 4.10 -24.82 6.55
CA HIS A 307 4.27 -26.28 6.40
C HIS A 307 2.99 -27.09 6.63
N SER A 308 1.95 -26.50 7.22
CA SER A 308 0.72 -27.22 7.55
C SER A 308 -0.32 -27.06 6.47
N ALA A 309 -0.72 -28.15 5.81
CA ALA A 309 -1.90 -28.16 4.96
C ALA A 309 -3.20 -27.76 5.69
N THR A 310 -3.21 -27.77 7.03
CA THR A 310 -4.34 -27.33 7.86
C THR A 310 -4.34 -25.84 8.14
N TYR A 311 -3.18 -25.19 8.26
CA TYR A 311 -3.07 -23.79 8.71
C TYR A 311 -2.55 -22.83 7.63
N GLY A 312 -1.86 -23.34 6.61
CA GLY A 312 -1.56 -22.64 5.38
C GLY A 312 -1.63 -23.63 4.23
N GLY A 313 -2.76 -23.64 3.54
CA GLY A 313 -2.99 -24.60 2.46
C GLY A 313 -2.37 -24.18 1.12
N ASP A 314 -1.69 -23.02 1.10
CA ASP A 314 -1.19 -22.32 -0.08
C ASP A 314 0.33 -22.22 -0.01
N LEU A 315 0.98 -23.38 0.05
CA LEU A 315 2.42 -23.47 0.17
C LEU A 315 3.05 -23.22 -1.21
N PRO A 316 4.07 -22.35 -1.33
CA PRO A 316 4.73 -22.05 -2.61
C PRO A 316 5.63 -23.21 -3.11
N TYR A 317 5.50 -24.41 -2.54
CA TYR A 317 6.33 -25.57 -2.79
C TYR A 317 5.58 -26.89 -2.49
N SER A 318 6.05 -28.00 -3.07
CA SER A 318 5.60 -29.35 -2.72
C SER A 318 6.40 -29.91 -1.54
N LEU A 319 5.77 -30.71 -0.67
CA LEU A 319 6.34 -31.21 0.61
C LEU A 319 7.70 -31.96 0.53
N GLY A 320 8.25 -32.20 -0.67
CA GLY A 320 9.59 -32.77 -0.88
C GLY A 320 10.68 -31.77 -1.30
N GLN A 321 10.36 -30.48 -1.43
CA GLN A 321 11.25 -29.44 -1.98
C GLN A 321 11.95 -28.60 -0.90
N CYS A 322 12.00 -29.06 0.36
CA CYS A 322 12.53 -28.28 1.48
C CYS A 322 13.97 -27.76 1.24
N LYS A 323 14.80 -28.54 0.53
CA LYS A 323 16.19 -28.17 0.19
C LYS A 323 16.31 -27.00 -0.78
N ASN A 324 15.22 -26.67 -1.48
CA ASN A 324 15.17 -25.52 -2.39
C ASN A 324 14.89 -24.22 -1.65
N CYS A 325 14.50 -24.27 -0.38
CA CYS A 325 14.20 -23.06 0.40
C CYS A 325 15.04 -23.00 1.68
N HIS A 326 15.52 -24.13 2.19
CA HIS A 326 16.38 -24.25 3.36
C HIS A 326 17.77 -24.78 2.99
N THR A 327 18.81 -24.14 3.50
CA THR A 327 20.20 -24.56 3.29
C THR A 327 20.71 -25.43 4.44
N GLY A 328 20.84 -26.75 4.19
CA GLY A 328 21.49 -27.70 5.11
C GLY A 328 20.57 -28.84 5.58
N ASP A 329 21.16 -30.02 5.84
CA ASP A 329 20.48 -31.19 6.43
C ASP A 329 20.28 -31.01 7.94
N LYS A 330 19.60 -29.94 8.35
CA LYS A 330 19.25 -29.72 9.75
C LYS A 330 17.88 -30.38 10.00
N GLY A 331 17.79 -31.16 11.08
CA GLY A 331 16.69 -32.11 11.36
C GLY A 331 15.29 -31.48 11.46
N SER A 332 14.30 -32.33 11.77
CA SER A 332 12.85 -32.00 11.70
C SER A 332 12.52 -30.59 12.20
N SER A 333 12.16 -29.71 11.27
CA SER A 333 11.59 -28.40 11.55
C SER A 333 10.22 -28.59 12.22
N SER A 334 9.97 -27.85 13.31
CA SER A 334 8.70 -27.82 14.04
C SER A 334 8.39 -26.37 14.40
N CYS A 335 7.14 -26.05 14.71
CA CYS A 335 6.77 -24.70 15.17
C CYS A 335 7.45 -24.26 16.48
N THR A 336 8.11 -25.19 17.17
CA THR A 336 8.85 -24.96 18.42
C THR A 336 10.35 -24.77 18.22
N SER A 337 10.88 -25.05 17.03
CA SER A 337 12.30 -24.83 16.73
C SER A 337 12.55 -23.38 16.31
N SER A 338 13.80 -22.97 16.13
CA SER A 338 14.13 -21.64 15.60
C SER A 338 14.94 -21.77 14.30
N PHE A 339 14.77 -22.90 13.60
CA PHE A 339 15.58 -23.23 12.44
C PHE A 339 15.08 -22.49 11.20
N ASP A 340 15.99 -21.75 10.55
CA ASP A 340 15.88 -21.14 9.22
C ASP A 340 14.47 -20.63 8.88
N LYS A 341 13.97 -19.65 9.68
CA LYS A 341 12.74 -18.92 9.38
C LYS A 341 12.82 -18.38 7.95
N ILE A 342 11.83 -18.69 7.12
CA ILE A 342 11.68 -18.07 5.79
C ILE A 342 10.77 -16.87 5.95
N VAL A 343 11.25 -15.76 5.44
CA VAL A 343 10.58 -14.46 5.47
C VAL A 343 9.46 -14.47 4.47
N CYS A 344 8.31 -13.91 4.86
CA CYS A 344 7.17 -13.75 3.96
C CYS A 344 7.64 -13.14 2.63
N THR A 345 8.32 -11.99 2.69
CA THR A 345 8.73 -11.20 1.53
C THR A 345 9.69 -11.88 0.55
N ASN A 346 10.29 -13.03 0.89
CA ASN A 346 11.06 -13.79 -0.10
C ASN A 346 10.16 -14.40 -1.19
N CYS A 347 8.90 -14.67 -0.85
CA CYS A 347 7.91 -15.24 -1.76
C CYS A 347 6.71 -14.31 -1.97
N HIS A 348 6.48 -13.37 -1.06
CA HIS A 348 5.26 -12.59 -0.93
C HIS A 348 5.50 -11.10 -1.17
N PHE A 349 5.39 -10.66 -2.43
CA PHE A 349 5.52 -9.25 -2.83
C PHE A 349 4.82 -8.93 -4.15
N HIS A 350 4.43 -7.68 -4.37
CA HIS A 350 3.76 -7.29 -5.62
C HIS A 350 4.54 -7.70 -6.88
N GLY A 351 3.82 -8.33 -7.82
CA GLY A 351 4.42 -8.91 -9.02
C GLY A 351 5.31 -10.13 -8.77
N SER A 352 5.19 -10.80 -7.63
CA SER A 352 5.76 -12.15 -7.42
C SER A 352 4.86 -13.21 -8.08
N TRP A 353 5.44 -14.31 -8.55
CA TRP A 353 4.71 -15.48 -9.06
C TRP A 353 5.47 -16.75 -8.69
N VAL A 354 4.77 -17.88 -8.58
CA VAL A 354 5.39 -19.19 -8.31
C VAL A 354 5.30 -20.07 -9.54
N ASN A 355 6.45 -20.26 -10.20
CA ASN A 355 6.71 -21.37 -11.11
C ASN A 355 8.01 -22.06 -10.65
N ASP A 356 7.89 -23.12 -9.84
CA ASP A 356 8.78 -24.27 -9.54
C ASP A 356 10.32 -24.19 -9.78
N PRO A 357 11.17 -24.91 -9.02
CA PRO A 357 11.81 -24.57 -7.75
C PRO A 357 13.35 -24.51 -7.92
N ALA A 358 13.83 -24.26 -9.14
CA ALA A 358 15.19 -24.66 -9.53
C ALA A 358 16.30 -23.66 -9.14
N ASN A 359 15.98 -22.50 -8.57
CA ASN A 359 17.03 -21.58 -8.12
C ASN A 359 16.57 -20.55 -7.06
N PRO A 360 16.70 -20.85 -5.76
CA PRO A 360 16.43 -19.89 -4.68
C PRO A 360 17.52 -18.80 -4.54
N LEU A 361 18.55 -18.80 -5.40
CA LEU A 361 19.68 -17.87 -5.31
C LEU A 361 19.75 -16.88 -6.49
N ASP A 362 18.82 -16.93 -7.44
CA ASP A 362 18.74 -15.86 -8.43
C ASP A 362 18.04 -14.63 -7.81
N LYS A 363 18.86 -13.74 -7.24
CA LYS A 363 18.47 -12.42 -6.74
C LYS A 363 18.08 -11.45 -7.87
N THR A 364 17.85 -11.92 -9.09
CA THR A 364 17.31 -11.12 -10.20
C THR A 364 15.98 -11.71 -10.70
N PRO A 365 14.84 -11.01 -10.49
CA PRO A 365 13.56 -11.51 -10.96
C PRO A 365 13.45 -11.24 -12.46
N ASN A 366 13.68 -12.25 -13.28
CA ASN A 366 13.37 -12.25 -14.71
C ASN A 366 12.41 -13.41 -15.00
N TYR A 367 11.09 -13.17 -15.08
CA TYR A 367 10.22 -14.15 -15.73
C TYR A 367 9.06 -13.50 -16.50
N ALA A 368 8.69 -14.19 -17.58
CA ALA A 368 7.66 -13.86 -18.56
C ALA A 368 6.36 -14.66 -18.29
N PRO A 369 5.21 -14.32 -18.90
CA PRO A 369 3.90 -14.42 -18.26
C PRO A 369 3.21 -15.79 -18.40
N THR A 370 2.73 -16.34 -17.28
CA THR A 370 1.48 -17.13 -17.14
C THR A 370 0.83 -16.84 -15.77
N THR A 371 -0.40 -17.29 -15.56
CA THR A 371 -1.54 -16.56 -14.97
C THR A 371 -1.65 -16.37 -13.44
N ARG A 372 -0.61 -16.50 -12.61
CA ARG A 372 -0.81 -16.49 -11.15
C ARG A 372 0.29 -15.77 -10.36
N THR A 373 -0.08 -14.66 -9.72
CA THR A 373 0.79 -13.90 -8.83
C THR A 373 0.60 -14.34 -7.37
N THR A 374 1.67 -14.34 -6.59
CA THR A 374 1.68 -14.76 -5.18
C THR A 374 1.26 -13.67 -4.21
N PHE A 375 1.24 -12.44 -4.68
CA PHE A 375 0.75 -11.26 -3.99
C PHE A 375 -0.22 -10.54 -4.85
#